data_AF-A0A1G1L0W6-F1
#
_entry.id   AF-A0A1G1L0W6-F1
#
_cell.length_a   1.000
_cell.length_b   1.000
_cell.length_c   1.000
_cell.angle_alpha   90.00
_cell.angle_beta   90.00
_cell.angle_gamma   90.00
#
_symmetry.space_group_name_H-M   'P 1'
#
loop_
_entity.id
_entity.type
_entity.pdbx_description
1 polymer ?
#
loop_
_entity_poly.entity_id
_entity_poly.type
_entity_poly.pdbx_seq_one_letter_code
_entity_poly.pdbx_strand_id
1 'polypeptide(L)'
;MSRKQMIKVTLIASLFFLALGGWCLHLRIHPPVKDADHLIPFISGILSVFCLPLLFWHKRTVALAYVLNGFLVIIGTVTMAHFSIVHFQGPVTLANILLMTTLADIAVLWAKFGLGKALFDLEFLKSETDAVSKGRFFRYPHMGWWWVHLVGIAAIYTFGNLFWK
;
A
#
# COMPACT_ATOMS: atom_id res chain seq x y z
N MET A 1 22.25 -5.92 -19.73
CA MET A 1 21.64 -5.71 -18.39
C MET A 1 22.01 -6.87 -17.48
N SER A 2 22.28 -6.62 -16.20
CA SER A 2 22.46 -7.70 -15.22
C SER A 2 21.12 -8.35 -14.85
N ARG A 3 21.15 -9.59 -14.33
CA ARG A 3 19.93 -10.29 -13.85
C ARG A 3 19.18 -9.47 -12.81
N LYS A 4 19.91 -8.84 -11.87
CA LYS A 4 19.34 -7.92 -10.86
C LYS A 4 18.59 -6.75 -11.51
N GLN A 5 19.16 -6.13 -12.56
CA GLN A 5 18.50 -5.04 -13.28
C GLN A 5 17.24 -5.51 -14.00
N MET A 6 17.26 -6.69 -14.63
CA MET A 6 16.06 -7.23 -15.30
C MET A 6 14.92 -7.44 -14.30
N ILE A 7 15.20 -8.10 -13.17
CA ILE A 7 14.20 -8.30 -12.10
C ILE A 7 13.68 -6.95 -11.59
N LYS A 8 14.57 -5.98 -11.34
CA LYS A 8 14.19 -4.65 -10.88
C LYS A 8 13.24 -3.96 -11.85
N VAL A 9 13.54 -3.97 -13.14
CA VAL A 9 12.70 -3.35 -14.18
C VAL A 9 11.34 -4.04 -14.25
N THR A 10 11.29 -5.38 -14.23
CA THR A 10 10.03 -6.13 -14.22
C THR A 10 9.18 -5.79 -13.01
N LEU A 11 9.77 -5.76 -11.80
CA LEU A 11 9.03 -5.42 -10.58
C LEU A 11 8.52 -3.97 -10.58
N ILE A 12 9.30 -3.01 -11.10
CA ILE A 12 8.85 -1.61 -11.25
C ILE A 12 7.69 -1.52 -12.25
N ALA A 13 7.78 -2.23 -13.38
CA ALA A 13 6.70 -2.28 -14.35
C ALA A 13 5.42 -2.89 -13.75
N SER A 14 5.54 -4.00 -13.01
CA SER A 14 4.42 -4.60 -12.29
C SER A 14 3.82 -3.65 -11.25
N LEU A 15 4.67 -2.92 -10.50
CA LEU A 15 4.23 -1.91 -9.54
C LEU A 15 3.43 -0.80 -10.24
N PHE A 16 3.92 -0.30 -11.38
CA PHE A 16 3.25 0.71 -12.19
C PHE A 16 1.88 0.24 -12.67
N PHE A 17 1.79 -0.92 -13.31
CA PHE A 17 0.52 -1.41 -13.84
C PHE A 17 -0.49 -1.74 -12.74
N LEU A 18 -0.04 -2.28 -11.61
CA LEU A 18 -0.92 -2.58 -10.48
C LEU A 18 -1.44 -1.28 -9.83
N ALA A 19 -0.58 -0.28 -9.66
CA ALA A 19 -0.98 1.04 -9.18
C ALA A 19 -1.94 1.74 -10.16
N LEU A 20 -1.68 1.63 -11.46
CA LEU A 20 -2.53 2.22 -12.50
C LEU A 20 -3.91 1.55 -12.51
N GLY A 21 -3.96 0.22 -12.46
CA GLY A 21 -5.21 -0.53 -12.37
C GLY A 21 -6.03 -0.15 -11.13
N GLY A 22 -5.40 -0.12 -9.95
CA GLY A 22 -6.05 0.31 -8.72
C GLY A 22 -6.54 1.77 -8.77
N TRP A 23 -5.75 2.67 -9.36
CA TRP A 23 -6.16 4.07 -9.51
C TRP A 23 -7.33 4.24 -10.48
N CYS A 24 -7.35 3.52 -11.60
CA CYS A 24 -8.47 3.51 -12.54
C CYS A 24 -9.76 2.96 -11.90
N LEU A 25 -9.66 1.93 -11.04
CA LEU A 25 -10.80 1.44 -10.26
C LEU A 25 -11.33 2.53 -9.32
N HIS A 26 -10.44 3.25 -8.62
CA HIS A 26 -10.82 4.38 -7.78
C HIS A 26 -11.50 5.50 -8.56
N LEU A 27 -10.96 5.89 -9.72
CA LEU A 27 -11.56 6.94 -10.56
C LEU A 27 -12.95 6.58 -11.07
N ARG A 28 -13.22 5.28 -11.27
CA ARG A 28 -14.55 4.78 -11.66
C ARG A 28 -15.57 4.93 -10.53
N ILE A 29 -15.16 4.74 -9.29
CA ILE A 29 -16.04 4.75 -8.10
C ILE A 29 -16.16 6.17 -7.51
N HIS A 30 -15.05 6.90 -7.46
CA HIS A 30 -14.91 8.24 -6.86
C HIS A 30 -14.36 9.25 -7.88
N PRO A 31 -15.21 9.84 -8.75
CA PRO A 31 -14.78 10.90 -9.65
C PRO A 31 -14.29 12.12 -8.85
N PRO A 32 -13.11 12.68 -9.17
CA PRO A 32 -12.49 13.76 -8.38
C PRO A 32 -13.25 15.08 -8.42
N VAL A 33 -14.17 15.23 -9.38
CA VAL A 33 -14.96 16.46 -9.58
C VAL A 33 -16.22 16.50 -8.71
N LYS A 34 -16.58 15.38 -8.05
CA LYS A 34 -17.84 15.28 -7.29
C LYS A 34 -17.74 15.79 -5.86
N ASP A 35 -16.68 15.42 -5.14
CA ASP A 35 -16.53 15.74 -3.71
C ASP A 35 -15.05 15.96 -3.35
N ALA A 36 -14.79 16.86 -2.39
CA ALA A 36 -13.44 17.16 -1.93
C ALA A 36 -12.73 15.93 -1.33
N ASP A 37 -13.50 15.01 -0.72
CA ASP A 37 -12.98 13.77 -0.15
C ASP A 37 -12.43 12.80 -1.22
N HIS A 38 -12.85 12.95 -2.48
CA HIS A 38 -12.33 12.17 -3.60
C HIS A 38 -10.94 12.65 -4.07
N LEU A 39 -10.49 13.82 -3.63
CA LEU A 39 -9.18 14.35 -3.98
C LEU A 39 -8.04 13.56 -3.33
N ILE A 40 -8.25 13.00 -2.13
CA ILE A 40 -7.24 12.21 -1.42
C ILE A 40 -6.92 10.90 -2.16
N PRO A 41 -7.91 10.06 -2.55
CA PRO A 41 -7.68 8.91 -3.43
C PRO A 41 -7.04 9.31 -4.78
N PHE A 42 -7.43 10.46 -5.34
CA PHE A 42 -6.86 10.94 -6.59
C PHE A 42 -5.36 11.26 -6.49
N ILE A 43 -4.96 12.08 -5.52
CA ILE A 43 -3.56 12.47 -5.30
C ILE A 43 -2.72 11.25 -4.90
N SER A 44 -3.23 10.40 -4.01
CA SER A 44 -2.52 9.18 -3.60
C SER A 44 -2.33 8.19 -4.75
N GLY A 45 -3.26 8.17 -5.72
CA GLY A 45 -3.14 7.47 -6.98
C GLY A 45 -2.01 8.01 -7.86
N ILE A 46 -1.93 9.33 -8.08
CA ILE A 46 -0.84 9.97 -8.83
C ILE A 46 0.52 9.63 -8.20
N LEU A 47 0.64 9.77 -6.88
CA LEU A 47 1.86 9.41 -6.15
C LEU A 47 2.22 7.93 -6.34
N SER A 48 1.22 7.05 -6.30
CA SER A 48 1.44 5.61 -6.45
C SER A 48 1.82 5.19 -7.87
N VAL A 49 1.22 5.81 -8.89
CA VAL A 49 1.43 5.46 -10.30
C VAL A 49 2.72 6.05 -10.84
N PHE A 50 3.03 7.31 -10.53
CA PHE A 50 4.17 7.99 -11.14
C PHE A 50 5.35 8.13 -10.17
N CYS A 51 5.11 8.63 -8.96
CA CYS A 51 6.21 8.94 -8.05
C CYS A 51 6.89 7.67 -7.51
N LEU A 52 6.13 6.66 -7.08
CA LEU A 52 6.72 5.44 -6.51
C LEU A 52 7.60 4.68 -7.53
N PRO A 53 7.17 4.37 -8.77
CA PRO A 53 8.05 3.74 -9.76
C PRO A 53 9.34 4.52 -10.02
N LEU A 54 9.26 5.85 -10.13
CA LEU A 54 10.43 6.71 -10.33
C LEU A 54 11.38 6.69 -9.12
N LEU A 55 10.84 6.69 -7.89
CA LEU A 55 11.65 6.60 -6.68
C LEU A 55 12.28 5.21 -6.51
N PHE A 56 11.60 4.13 -6.91
CA PHE A 56 12.19 2.78 -6.90
C PHE A 56 13.25 2.59 -7.98
N TRP A 57 13.17 3.34 -9.09
CA TRP A 57 14.18 3.32 -10.14
C TRP A 57 15.56 3.73 -9.60
N HIS A 58 15.59 4.82 -8.82
CA HIS A 58 16.83 5.40 -8.29
C HIS A 58 17.24 4.76 -6.96
N LYS A 59 18.46 4.22 -6.91
CA LYS A 59 18.99 3.53 -5.72
C LYS A 59 18.94 4.36 -4.44
N ARG A 60 19.25 5.66 -4.56
CA ARG A 60 19.29 6.61 -3.42
C ARG A 60 17.92 6.82 -2.77
N THR A 61 16.84 6.56 -3.50
CA THR A 61 15.47 6.82 -3.04
C THR A 61 14.69 5.55 -2.74
N VAL A 62 15.27 4.35 -2.90
CA VAL A 62 14.55 3.08 -2.65
C VAL A 62 14.01 2.98 -1.22
N ALA A 63 14.79 3.40 -0.22
CA ALA A 63 14.33 3.40 1.18
C ALA A 63 13.13 4.33 1.39
N LEU A 64 13.18 5.54 0.81
CA LEU A 64 12.06 6.49 0.84
C LEU A 64 10.84 5.93 0.10
N ALA A 65 11.04 5.36 -1.09
CA ALA A 65 9.99 4.74 -1.90
C ALA A 65 9.27 3.63 -1.12
N TYR A 66 10.03 2.80 -0.40
CA TYR A 66 9.49 1.74 0.43
C TYR A 66 8.65 2.27 1.60
N VAL A 67 9.16 3.29 2.29
CA VAL A 67 8.44 3.95 3.40
C VAL A 67 7.13 4.58 2.90
N LEU A 68 7.20 5.36 1.82
CA LEU A 68 6.02 5.98 1.21
C LEU A 68 5.01 4.95 0.72
N ASN A 69 5.48 3.88 0.07
CA ASN A 69 4.61 2.82 -0.44
C ASN A 69 3.82 2.16 0.69
N GLY A 70 4.45 1.84 1.83
CA GLY A 70 3.75 1.21 2.94
C GLY A 70 2.83 2.15 3.71
N PHE A 71 3.19 3.43 3.90
CA PHE A 71 2.25 4.38 4.52
C PHE A 71 1.03 4.66 3.65
N LEU A 72 1.19 4.77 2.33
CA LEU A 72 0.05 4.87 1.40
C LEU A 72 -0.86 3.64 1.50
N VAL A 73 -0.28 2.45 1.66
CA VAL A 73 -1.04 1.21 1.81
C VAL A 73 -1.79 1.15 3.15
N ILE A 74 -1.16 1.58 4.24
CA ILE A 74 -1.80 1.64 5.56
C ILE A 74 -2.96 2.64 5.56
N ILE A 75 -2.72 3.87 5.09
CA ILE A 75 -3.75 4.91 5.03
C ILE A 75 -4.93 4.43 4.18
N GLY A 76 -4.67 3.91 2.97
CA GLY A 76 -5.70 3.36 2.11
C GLY A 76 -6.46 2.19 2.75
N THR A 77 -5.77 1.28 3.45
CA THR A 77 -6.40 0.15 4.14
C THR A 77 -7.36 0.64 5.22
N VAL A 78 -6.93 1.59 6.07
CA VAL A 78 -7.74 2.10 7.19
C VAL A 78 -8.96 2.86 6.67
N THR A 79 -8.79 3.75 5.69
CA THR A 79 -9.91 4.55 5.14
C THR A 79 -10.89 3.68 4.36
N MET A 80 -10.42 2.73 3.56
CA MET A 80 -11.27 1.79 2.82
C MET A 80 -12.02 0.83 3.76
N ALA A 81 -11.36 0.34 4.82
CA ALA A 81 -12.02 -0.48 5.84
C ALA A 81 -13.12 0.31 6.56
N HIS A 82 -12.85 1.56 6.96
CA HIS A 82 -13.87 2.43 7.54
C HIS A 82 -15.02 2.69 6.57
N PHE A 83 -14.72 3.02 5.31
CA PHE A 83 -15.73 3.21 4.27
C PHE A 83 -16.64 1.99 4.12
N SER A 84 -16.04 0.80 4.07
CA SER A 84 -16.77 -0.46 4.01
C SER A 84 -17.68 -0.66 5.21
N ILE A 85 -17.21 -0.38 6.43
CA ILE A 85 -18.02 -0.54 7.65
C ILE A 85 -19.22 0.43 7.65
N VAL A 86 -19.01 1.69 7.28
CA VAL A 86 -20.05 2.74 7.32
C VAL A 86 -21.11 2.54 6.23
N HIS A 87 -20.70 2.08 5.05
CA HIS A 87 -21.58 1.95 3.88
C HIS A 87 -22.03 0.50 3.62
N PHE A 88 -21.69 -0.45 4.49
CA PHE A 88 -22.10 -1.84 4.32
C PHE A 88 -23.62 -1.95 4.33
N GLN A 89 -24.19 -2.49 3.25
CA GLN A 89 -25.61 -2.74 3.11
C GLN A 89 -25.84 -4.23 2.85
N GLY A 90 -26.65 -4.87 3.69
CA GLY A 90 -27.04 -6.27 3.54
C GLY A 90 -26.61 -7.15 4.71
N PRO A 91 -26.95 -8.45 4.65
CA PRO A 91 -26.60 -9.40 5.71
C PRO A 91 -25.09 -9.67 5.71
N VAL A 92 -24.53 -9.86 6.92
CA VAL A 92 -23.12 -10.21 7.12
C VAL A 92 -22.91 -11.67 6.73
N THR A 93 -22.61 -11.88 5.45
CA THR A 93 -22.25 -13.19 4.89
C THR A 93 -20.83 -13.11 4.31
N LEU A 94 -20.13 -14.24 4.23
CA LEU A 94 -18.78 -14.30 3.66
C LEU A 94 -18.75 -13.76 2.22
N ALA A 95 -19.76 -14.10 1.42
CA ALA A 95 -19.88 -13.61 0.04
C ALA A 95 -20.01 -12.08 -0.01
N ASN A 96 -20.85 -11.49 0.83
CA ASN A 96 -21.03 -10.04 0.87
C ASN A 96 -19.79 -9.33 1.41
N ILE A 97 -19.08 -9.92 2.39
CA ILE A 97 -17.81 -9.36 2.85
C ILE A 97 -16.79 -9.34 1.71
N LEU A 98 -16.67 -10.42 0.94
CA LEU A 98 -15.69 -10.51 -0.15
C LEU A 98 -16.05 -9.63 -1.37
N LEU A 99 -17.34 -9.51 -1.70
CA LEU A 99 -17.78 -8.92 -2.97
C LEU A 99 -18.43 -7.53 -2.83
N MET A 100 -18.90 -7.16 -1.63
CA MET A 100 -19.60 -5.89 -1.38
C MET A 100 -18.83 -4.95 -0.45
N THR A 101 -17.61 -5.31 -0.05
CA THR A 101 -16.69 -4.43 0.67
C THR A 101 -15.47 -4.14 -0.19
N THR A 102 -14.66 -3.18 0.24
CA THR A 102 -13.38 -2.84 -0.39
C THR A 102 -12.27 -3.86 -0.07
N LEU A 103 -12.59 -5.06 0.42
CA LEU A 103 -11.59 -6.07 0.78
C LEU A 103 -10.75 -6.50 -0.45
N ALA A 104 -11.38 -6.61 -1.62
CA ALA A 104 -10.69 -6.89 -2.88
C ALA A 104 -9.70 -5.76 -3.23
N ASP A 105 -10.11 -4.50 -3.09
CA ASP A 105 -9.27 -3.34 -3.34
C ASP A 105 -8.09 -3.27 -2.36
N ILE A 106 -8.35 -3.56 -1.07
CA ILE A 106 -7.31 -3.67 -0.04
C ILE A 106 -6.30 -4.76 -0.41
N ALA A 107 -6.74 -5.92 -0.88
CA ALA A 107 -5.84 -7.00 -1.30
C ALA A 107 -4.92 -6.57 -2.46
N VAL A 108 -5.45 -5.83 -3.45
CA VAL A 108 -4.65 -5.22 -4.53
C VAL A 108 -3.61 -4.24 -3.97
N LEU A 109 -4.01 -3.42 -2.98
CA LEU A 109 -3.12 -2.49 -2.29
C LEU A 109 -1.93 -3.22 -1.60
N TRP A 110 -2.21 -4.34 -0.93
CA TRP A 110 -1.19 -5.17 -0.28
C TRP A 110 -0.32 -5.95 -1.26
N ALA A 111 -0.85 -6.35 -2.42
CA ALA A 111 -0.03 -6.90 -3.51
C ALA A 111 0.98 -5.85 -4.01
N LYS A 112 0.57 -4.59 -4.17
CA LYS A 112 1.45 -3.46 -4.50
C LYS A 112 2.50 -3.22 -3.41
N PHE A 113 2.12 -3.35 -2.13
CA PHE A 113 3.06 -3.30 -1.03
C PHE A 113 4.14 -4.39 -1.15
N GLY A 114 3.74 -5.63 -1.42
CA GLY A 114 4.63 -6.77 -1.61
C GLY A 114 5.67 -6.54 -2.72
N LEU A 115 5.26 -5.96 -3.86
CA LEU A 115 6.18 -5.58 -4.93
C LEU A 115 7.20 -4.53 -4.49
N GLY A 116 6.76 -3.50 -3.75
CA GLY A 116 7.65 -2.48 -3.20
C GLY A 116 8.62 -3.05 -2.16
N LYS A 117 8.17 -4.01 -1.35
CA LYS A 117 9.05 -4.76 -0.43
C LYS A 117 10.08 -5.58 -1.18
N ALA A 118 9.67 -6.31 -2.22
CA ALA A 118 10.59 -7.08 -3.06
C ALA A 118 11.64 -6.18 -3.75
N LEU A 119 11.26 -4.98 -4.18
CA LEU A 119 12.18 -3.98 -4.74
C LEU A 119 13.17 -3.45 -3.70
N PHE A 120 12.69 -3.17 -2.48
CA PHE A 120 13.54 -2.77 -1.37
C PHE A 120 14.54 -3.86 -1.02
N ASP A 121 14.06 -5.09 -0.82
CA ASP A 121 14.89 -6.23 -0.51
C ASP A 121 15.88 -6.49 -1.66
N LEU A 122 15.49 -6.40 -2.93
CA LEU A 122 16.41 -6.60 -4.06
C LEU A 122 17.59 -5.59 -4.03
N GLU A 123 17.37 -4.35 -3.61
CA GLU A 123 18.43 -3.35 -3.52
C GLU A 123 19.33 -3.57 -2.29
N PHE A 124 18.73 -3.91 -1.14
CA PHE A 124 19.41 -4.01 0.16
C PHE A 124 19.70 -5.45 0.65
N LEU A 125 19.38 -6.47 -0.15
CA LEU A 125 19.70 -7.87 0.11
C LEU A 125 21.22 -7.99 0.23
N LYS A 126 21.61 -8.23 1.48
CA LYS A 126 22.94 -8.61 1.88
C LYS A 126 23.30 -9.98 1.27
N SER A 127 24.59 -10.20 1.03
CA SER A 127 25.13 -11.46 0.48
C SER A 127 24.64 -12.66 1.31
N GLU A 128 24.51 -13.86 0.73
CA GLU A 128 24.13 -15.10 1.44
C GLU A 128 25.01 -15.41 2.67
N THR A 129 26.17 -14.77 2.76
CA THR A 129 27.12 -14.83 3.88
C THR A 129 26.74 -13.99 5.10
N ASP A 130 25.78 -13.07 5.00
CA ASP A 130 25.36 -12.23 6.12
C ASP A 130 24.39 -12.99 7.03
N ALA A 131 24.77 -13.16 8.31
CA ALA A 131 23.98 -13.86 9.30
C ALA A 131 22.52 -13.34 9.34
N VAL A 132 21.56 -14.27 9.21
CA VAL A 132 20.13 -13.97 9.38
C VAL A 132 19.97 -13.24 10.71
N SER A 133 19.51 -11.99 10.65
CA SER A 133 19.23 -11.16 11.81
C SER A 133 18.16 -11.83 12.69
N LYS A 134 18.57 -12.71 13.60
CA LYS A 134 17.68 -13.34 14.58
C LYS A 134 17.07 -12.27 15.49
N GLY A 135 15.75 -12.32 15.67
CA GLY A 135 15.06 -11.64 16.77
C GLY A 135 14.57 -10.21 16.56
N ARG A 136 14.46 -9.68 15.33
CA ARG A 136 14.04 -8.27 15.10
C ARG A 136 12.83 -8.09 14.17
N PHE A 137 11.82 -8.96 14.27
CA PHE A 137 10.61 -8.91 13.42
C PHE A 137 9.86 -7.55 13.46
N PHE A 138 9.87 -6.87 14.61
CA PHE A 138 9.20 -5.56 14.78
C PHE A 138 10.05 -4.35 14.37
N ARG A 139 11.30 -4.56 13.90
CA ARG A 139 12.18 -3.48 13.47
C ARG A 139 12.07 -3.26 11.96
N TYR A 140 12.18 -2.01 11.52
CA TYR A 140 12.38 -1.70 10.10
C TYR A 140 13.55 -2.53 9.54
N PRO A 141 13.42 -3.16 8.35
CA PRO A 141 12.33 -3.04 7.36
C PRO A 141 11.31 -4.20 7.40
N HIS A 142 11.26 -5.00 8.47
CA HIS A 142 10.48 -6.24 8.56
C HIS A 142 8.96 -6.01 8.68
N MET A 143 8.17 -7.05 8.40
CA MET A 143 6.69 -6.97 8.41
C MET A 143 6.10 -6.57 9.76
N GLY A 144 6.70 -6.99 10.88
CA GLY A 144 6.20 -6.60 12.21
C GLY A 144 6.20 -5.09 12.42
N TRP A 145 7.17 -4.37 11.85
CA TRP A 145 7.20 -2.91 11.89
C TRP A 145 5.96 -2.32 11.21
N TRP A 146 5.58 -2.85 10.04
CA TRP A 146 4.39 -2.41 9.31
C TRP A 146 3.07 -2.75 10.02
N TRP A 147 2.97 -3.92 10.64
CA TRP A 147 1.79 -4.28 11.43
C TRP A 147 1.58 -3.36 12.62
N VAL A 148 2.66 -2.97 13.31
CA VAL A 148 2.58 -1.98 14.40
C VAL A 148 2.06 -0.64 13.89
N HIS A 149 2.52 -0.17 12.73
CA HIS A 149 2.05 1.09 12.15
C HIS A 149 0.61 1.00 11.65
N LEU A 150 0.20 -0.13 11.07
CA LEU A 150 -1.18 -0.37 10.68
C LEU A 150 -2.13 -0.27 11.87
N VAL A 151 -1.82 -0.99 12.96
CA VAL A 151 -2.63 -0.98 14.18
C VAL A 151 -2.61 0.40 14.84
N GLY A 152 -1.45 1.05 14.93
CA GLY A 152 -1.30 2.37 15.53
C GLY A 152 -2.09 3.45 14.77
N ILE A 153 -1.98 3.48 13.44
CA ILE A 153 -2.73 4.45 12.61
C ILE A 153 -4.22 4.15 12.64
N ALA A 154 -4.63 2.88 12.58
CA ALA A 154 -6.03 2.50 12.70
C ALA A 154 -6.61 3.00 14.03
N ALA A 155 -5.92 2.79 15.15
CA ALA A 155 -6.36 3.25 16.46
C ALA A 155 -6.48 4.79 16.53
N ILE A 156 -5.46 5.52 16.07
CA ILE A 156 -5.49 6.99 16.04
C ILE A 156 -6.67 7.50 15.20
N TYR A 157 -6.86 6.93 14.01
CA TYR A 157 -7.96 7.29 13.12
C TYR A 157 -9.33 7.02 13.79
N THR A 158 -9.51 5.84 14.39
CA THR A 158 -10.75 5.48 15.08
C THR A 158 -11.03 6.41 16.26
N PHE A 159 -10.03 6.72 17.10
CA PHE A 159 -10.21 7.66 18.19
C PHE A 159 -10.54 9.07 17.71
N GLY A 160 -9.84 9.56 16.67
CA GLY A 160 -10.16 10.84 16.04
C GLY A 160 -11.61 10.91 15.56
N ASN A 161 -12.07 9.86 14.89
CA ASN A 161 -13.45 9.76 14.39
C ASN A 161 -14.51 9.67 15.51
N LEU A 162 -14.15 9.10 16.68
CA LEU A 162 -15.04 8.99 17.83
C LEU A 162 -15.16 10.30 18.61
N PHE A 163 -14.06 11.03 18.80
CA PHE A 163 -14.00 12.21 19.68
C PHE A 163 -14.14 13.55 18.95
N TRP A 164 -13.84 13.61 17.65
CA TRP A 164 -13.83 14.86 16.87
C TRP A 164 -14.98 14.92 15.85
N LYS A 165 -16.18 14.45 16.23
CA LYS A 165 -17.39 14.64 15.42
C LYS A 165 -17.79 16.10 15.32
#